data_AF-A0A6A6V346-F1
#
_entry.id   AF-A0A6A6V346-F1
#
_cell.length_a   1.000
_cell.length_b   1.000
_cell.length_c   1.000
_cell.angle_alpha   90.00
_cell.angle_beta   90.00
_cell.angle_gamma   90.00
#
_symmetry.space_group_name_H-M   'P 1'
#
loop_
_entity.id
_entity.type
_entity.pdbx_description
1 polymer ?
#
loop_
_entity_poly.entity_id
_entity_poly.type
_entity_poly.pdbx_seq_one_letter_code
_entity_poly.pdbx_strand_id
1 'polypeptide(L)'
;MTQNYEWWLSTLGETGSLDDLKGARIGIDAAHYLRTRVIRNPGPPNPFEPLTPAHGGLPLRLRDQVESDLYQFRQRQIKPVFVFPGIDVDRHVDPFQVRREGEVALSAAWSIYERGDPDNSVTKFGESSYPQPEDAFRALQSHLRSFDADFFVAPYSSEAQLQCFLQENIVQAVAGPLELLLFACDRVIAYWDFTTAIHQTGTFRFISRSRCMGELKKVSQNGSLSDDQFIDALLLAGTHFFPTPFPPLDAGPRIPANQAMQWYKVTARMPR
;
A
#
# COMPACT_ATOMS: atom_id res chain seq x y z
N MET A 1 -1.24 -11.46 3.87
CA MET A 1 -2.65 -11.92 3.78
C MET A 1 -3.58 -10.85 4.37
N THR A 2 -3.45 -9.58 3.91
CA THR A 2 -4.28 -8.41 4.28
C THR A 2 -5.26 -8.02 3.15
N GLN A 3 -5.30 -8.81 2.07
CA GLN A 3 -5.86 -8.40 0.78
C GLN A 3 -7.38 -8.19 0.78
N ASN A 4 -8.12 -8.76 1.73
CA ASN A 4 -9.59 -8.75 1.65
C ASN A 4 -10.18 -7.37 2.01
N TYR A 5 -9.69 -6.74 3.08
CA TYR A 5 -10.19 -5.43 3.49
C TYR A 5 -9.56 -4.28 2.67
N GLU A 6 -8.27 -4.37 2.33
CA GLU A 6 -7.62 -3.40 1.43
C GLU A 6 -8.34 -3.36 0.08
N TRP A 7 -8.74 -4.52 -0.46
CA TRP A 7 -9.55 -4.60 -1.68
C TRP A 7 -10.89 -3.90 -1.50
N TRP A 8 -11.64 -4.21 -0.42
CA TRP A 8 -12.92 -3.56 -0.14
C TRP A 8 -12.78 -2.04 -0.03
N LEU A 9 -11.82 -1.55 0.75
CA LEU A 9 -11.55 -0.12 0.86
C LEU A 9 -11.19 0.50 -0.49
N SER A 10 -10.40 -0.19 -1.31
CA SER A 10 -10.06 0.29 -2.65
C SER A 10 -11.28 0.46 -3.56
N THR A 11 -12.34 -0.33 -3.38
CA THR A 11 -13.61 -0.16 -4.13
C THR A 11 -14.37 1.11 -3.75
N LEU A 12 -14.06 1.67 -2.58
CA LEU A 12 -14.64 2.91 -2.06
C LEU A 12 -13.79 4.14 -2.42
N GLY A 13 -12.71 3.97 -3.17
CA GLY A 13 -11.84 5.05 -3.60
C GLY A 13 -12.56 6.09 -4.45
N GLU A 14 -12.30 7.34 -4.15
CA GLU A 14 -12.77 8.53 -4.86
C GLU A 14 -11.59 9.16 -5.60
N THR A 15 -11.85 9.73 -6.78
CA THR A 15 -10.80 10.39 -7.58
C THR A 15 -10.87 11.90 -7.39
N GLY A 16 -9.76 12.51 -7.02
CA GLY A 16 -9.57 13.97 -6.94
C GLY A 16 -8.60 14.47 -8.01
N SER A 17 -8.64 15.77 -8.30
CA SER A 17 -7.67 16.42 -9.20
C SER A 17 -6.45 16.86 -8.40
N LEU A 18 -5.23 16.64 -8.90
CA LEU A 18 -4.03 17.14 -8.21
C LEU A 18 -4.03 18.66 -8.06
N ASP A 19 -4.78 19.38 -8.89
CA ASP A 19 -4.93 20.82 -8.78
C ASP A 19 -5.67 21.24 -7.50
N ASP A 20 -6.53 20.37 -6.96
CA ASP A 20 -7.23 20.58 -5.68
C ASP A 20 -6.25 20.63 -4.49
N LEU A 21 -5.03 20.10 -4.70
CA LEU A 21 -3.96 20.07 -3.70
C LEU A 21 -2.91 21.18 -3.90
N LYS A 22 -3.14 22.09 -4.85
CA LYS A 22 -2.20 23.16 -5.17
C LYS A 22 -1.91 24.04 -3.95
N GLY A 23 -0.63 24.20 -3.63
CA GLY A 23 -0.19 24.97 -2.46
C GLY A 23 -0.28 24.23 -1.12
N ALA A 24 -0.82 23.01 -1.10
CA ALA A 24 -0.92 22.21 0.11
C ALA A 24 0.41 21.56 0.49
N ARG A 25 0.64 21.40 1.79
CA ARG A 25 1.64 20.49 2.36
C ARG A 25 1.00 19.13 2.57
N ILE A 26 1.62 18.09 2.05
CA ILE A 26 1.08 16.72 2.10
C ILE A 26 2.04 15.84 2.87
N GLY A 27 1.55 15.22 3.93
CA GLY A 27 2.29 14.20 4.67
C GLY A 27 2.26 12.89 3.88
N ILE A 28 3.42 12.32 3.58
CA ILE A 28 3.55 11.07 2.83
C ILE A 28 4.21 10.04 3.71
N ASP A 29 3.55 8.90 3.93
CA ASP A 29 4.18 7.75 4.57
C ASP A 29 5.29 7.18 3.67
N ALA A 30 6.52 7.22 4.15
CA ALA A 30 7.70 6.87 3.35
C ALA A 30 7.78 5.38 3.02
N ALA A 31 7.34 4.51 3.95
CA ALA A 31 7.35 3.06 3.75
C ALA A 31 6.34 2.66 2.67
N HIS A 32 5.13 3.21 2.76
CA HIS A 32 4.09 3.02 1.77
C HIS A 32 4.47 3.61 0.41
N TYR A 33 5.07 4.80 0.38
CA TYR A 33 5.59 5.40 -0.85
C TYR A 33 6.59 4.47 -1.54
N LEU A 34 7.62 3.98 -0.82
CA LEU A 34 8.59 3.04 -1.38
C LEU A 34 7.92 1.77 -1.88
N ARG A 35 7.03 1.18 -1.08
CA ARG A 35 6.32 -0.06 -1.43
C ARG A 35 5.51 0.10 -2.70
N THR A 36 4.73 1.17 -2.85
CA THR A 36 3.76 1.33 -3.94
C THR A 36 4.33 2.00 -5.19
N ARG A 37 5.29 2.91 -5.03
CA ARG A 37 5.83 3.72 -6.14
C ARG A 37 7.14 3.20 -6.70
N VAL A 38 7.92 2.50 -5.88
CA VAL A 38 9.26 2.05 -6.26
C VAL A 38 9.33 0.53 -6.33
N ILE A 39 8.94 -0.16 -5.26
CA ILE A 39 9.18 -1.60 -5.07
C ILE A 39 8.07 -2.46 -5.66
N ARG A 40 6.83 -2.00 -5.80
CA ARG A 40 5.73 -2.83 -6.35
C ARG A 40 4.85 -2.09 -7.32
N ASN A 41 5.34 -1.01 -7.94
CA ASN A 41 4.55 -0.23 -8.87
C ASN A 41 4.12 -1.10 -10.08
N PRO A 42 2.84 -1.46 -10.21
CA PRO A 42 2.40 -2.35 -11.29
C PRO A 42 2.06 -1.59 -12.58
N GLY A 43 2.06 -0.25 -12.55
CA GLY A 43 1.53 0.58 -13.62
C GLY A 43 2.60 1.24 -14.52
N PRO A 44 2.28 1.50 -15.79
CA PRO A 44 3.07 2.40 -16.63
C PRO A 44 3.07 3.85 -16.06
N PRO A 45 4.08 4.68 -16.39
CA PRO A 45 5.21 4.43 -17.30
C PRO A 45 6.38 3.68 -16.64
N ASN A 46 6.35 3.51 -15.32
CA ASN A 46 7.49 3.00 -14.56
C ASN A 46 7.13 1.68 -13.86
N PRO A 47 7.11 0.56 -14.62
CA PRO A 47 6.87 -0.74 -14.04
C PRO A 47 7.98 -1.09 -13.04
N PHE A 48 7.58 -1.81 -12.00
CA PHE A 48 8.45 -2.42 -11.01
C PHE A 48 9.62 -3.18 -11.66
N GLU A 49 10.76 -3.21 -10.98
CA GLU A 49 11.95 -3.98 -11.35
C GLU A 49 11.92 -5.40 -10.76
N PRO A 50 11.36 -6.41 -11.46
CA PRO A 50 11.13 -7.75 -10.92
C PRO A 50 12.43 -8.49 -10.57
N LEU A 51 13.56 -8.07 -11.14
CA LEU A 51 14.86 -8.72 -10.94
C LEU A 51 15.70 -8.11 -9.81
N THR A 52 15.20 -7.07 -9.12
CA THR A 52 15.86 -6.52 -7.92
C THR A 52 16.26 -7.62 -6.91
N PRO A 53 15.42 -8.64 -6.64
CA PRO A 53 15.77 -9.74 -5.74
C PRO A 53 16.93 -10.62 -6.24
N ALA A 54 17.08 -10.76 -7.56
CA ALA A 54 18.12 -11.56 -8.17
C ALA A 54 19.48 -10.86 -8.17
N HIS A 55 19.49 -9.55 -8.47
CA HIS A 55 20.71 -8.73 -8.49
C HIS A 55 21.16 -8.29 -7.08
N GLY A 56 20.21 -8.22 -6.14
CA GLY A 56 20.43 -7.65 -4.82
C GLY A 56 20.54 -6.12 -4.84
N GLY A 57 20.49 -5.52 -3.65
CA GLY A 57 20.60 -4.07 -3.49
C GLY A 57 19.27 -3.33 -3.71
N LEU A 58 19.39 -2.05 -4.08
CA LEU A 58 18.26 -1.15 -4.26
C LEU A 58 17.76 -1.18 -5.70
N PRO A 59 16.45 -0.91 -5.95
CA PRO A 59 15.95 -0.71 -7.30
C PRO A 59 16.75 0.37 -8.03
N LEU A 60 17.21 0.07 -9.24
CA LEU A 60 18.09 0.94 -10.02
C LEU A 60 17.43 2.29 -10.33
N ARG A 61 16.11 2.29 -10.50
CA ARG A 61 15.30 3.46 -10.84
C ARG A 61 14.79 4.22 -9.62
N LEU A 62 15.19 3.84 -8.39
CA LEU A 62 14.77 4.52 -7.16
C LEU A 62 14.97 6.03 -7.25
N ARG A 63 16.17 6.46 -7.69
CA ARG A 63 16.49 7.88 -7.81
C ARG A 63 15.62 8.59 -8.84
N ASP A 64 15.55 8.06 -10.05
CA ASP A 64 14.82 8.66 -11.17
C ASP A 64 13.31 8.77 -10.86
N GLN A 65 12.75 7.75 -10.20
CA GLN A 65 11.35 7.74 -9.78
C GLN A 65 11.08 8.83 -8.73
N VAL A 66 11.95 8.94 -7.71
CA VAL A 66 11.84 9.98 -6.66
C VAL A 66 11.97 11.37 -7.29
N GLU A 67 12.94 11.58 -8.17
CA GLU A 67 13.15 12.84 -8.87
C GLU A 67 11.92 13.23 -9.70
N SER A 68 11.40 12.28 -10.49
CA SER A 68 10.20 12.48 -11.30
C SER A 68 8.99 12.84 -10.43
N ASP A 69 8.75 12.11 -9.34
CA ASP A 69 7.61 12.39 -8.45
C ASP A 69 7.74 13.77 -7.77
N LEU A 70 8.93 14.11 -7.26
CA LEU A 70 9.21 15.43 -6.68
C LEU A 70 9.05 16.57 -7.70
N TYR A 71 9.45 16.34 -8.94
CA TYR A 71 9.21 17.29 -10.03
C TYR A 71 7.70 17.52 -10.23
N GLN A 72 6.89 16.45 -10.25
CA GLN A 72 5.44 16.55 -10.41
C GLN A 72 4.77 17.32 -9.26
N PHE A 73 5.22 17.12 -8.02
CA PHE A 73 4.77 17.90 -6.88
C PHE A 73 5.15 19.38 -7.00
N ARG A 74 6.40 19.66 -7.36
CA ARG A 74 6.91 21.03 -7.52
C ARG A 74 6.16 21.81 -8.60
N GLN A 75 5.88 21.21 -9.75
CA GLN A 75 5.12 21.83 -10.83
C GLN A 75 3.72 22.29 -10.39
N ARG A 76 3.13 21.60 -9.40
CA ARG A 76 1.79 21.88 -8.86
C ARG A 76 1.84 22.65 -7.54
N GLN A 77 3.01 23.16 -7.14
CA GLN A 77 3.21 23.86 -5.87
C GLN A 77 2.77 23.03 -4.65
N ILE A 78 2.84 21.70 -4.77
CA ILE A 78 2.57 20.78 -3.68
C ILE A 78 3.88 20.58 -2.93
N LYS A 79 3.85 20.71 -1.60
CA LYS A 79 5.02 20.51 -0.75
C LYS A 79 4.93 19.16 -0.02
N PRO A 80 5.59 18.10 -0.51
CA PRO A 80 5.57 16.80 0.15
C PRO A 80 6.45 16.84 1.41
N VAL A 81 5.98 16.18 2.48
CA VAL A 81 6.73 15.93 3.71
C VAL A 81 6.74 14.42 3.95
N PHE A 82 7.88 13.79 3.73
CA PHE A 82 8.01 12.33 3.90
C PHE A 82 8.19 11.98 5.38
N VAL A 83 7.33 11.11 5.91
CA VAL A 83 7.39 10.64 7.29
C VAL A 83 7.85 9.18 7.29
N PHE A 84 9.03 8.95 7.85
CA PHE A 84 9.62 7.63 8.01
C PHE A 84 9.19 7.03 9.35
N PRO A 85 8.89 5.73 9.41
CA PRO A 85 8.71 5.06 10.70
C PRO A 85 10.04 5.05 11.48
N GLY A 86 9.90 5.11 12.80
CA GLY A 86 11.00 5.14 13.76
C GLY A 86 11.27 3.78 14.39
N ILE A 87 11.33 3.77 15.71
CA ILE A 87 11.51 2.56 16.50
C ILE A 87 10.22 1.76 16.45
N ASP A 88 10.33 0.49 16.10
CA ASP A 88 9.21 -0.44 16.14
C ASP A 88 9.09 -1.01 17.56
N VAL A 89 7.99 -0.71 18.24
CA VAL A 89 7.74 -1.15 19.63
C VAL A 89 6.95 -2.46 19.66
N ASP A 90 6.37 -2.87 18.53
CA ASP A 90 5.22 -3.78 18.49
C ASP A 90 5.48 -5.04 17.65
N ARG A 91 6.75 -5.46 17.50
CA ARG A 91 7.11 -6.67 16.75
C ARG A 91 6.62 -7.94 17.46
N HIS A 92 5.35 -8.26 17.22
CA HIS A 92 4.78 -9.59 17.45
C HIS A 92 5.07 -10.55 16.29
N VAL A 93 5.62 -10.04 15.17
CA VAL A 93 6.01 -10.85 14.00
C VAL A 93 7.51 -11.17 14.07
N ASP A 94 7.85 -12.45 13.90
CA ASP A 94 9.23 -12.89 13.78
C ASP A 94 9.91 -12.14 12.61
N PRO A 95 10.94 -11.30 12.87
CA PRO A 95 11.61 -10.53 11.82
C PRO A 95 12.27 -11.43 10.77
N PHE A 96 12.51 -12.70 11.08
CA PHE A 96 13.05 -13.68 10.14
C PHE A 96 11.97 -14.37 9.30
N GLN A 97 10.68 -14.29 9.66
CA GLN A 97 9.63 -14.95 8.91
C GLN A 97 9.51 -14.36 7.49
N VAL A 98 9.40 -13.04 7.37
CA VAL A 98 9.30 -12.35 6.08
C VAL A 98 10.51 -12.63 5.21
N ARG A 99 11.70 -12.70 5.82
CA ARG A 99 12.95 -13.05 5.13
C ARG A 99 12.93 -14.48 4.61
N ARG A 100 12.51 -15.44 5.44
CA ARG A 100 12.39 -16.86 5.06
C ARG A 100 11.37 -17.06 3.93
N GLU A 101 10.22 -16.40 3.98
CA GLU A 101 9.22 -16.44 2.90
C GLU A 101 9.79 -15.88 1.59
N GLY A 102 10.56 -14.78 1.66
CA GLY A 102 11.28 -14.22 0.52
C GLY A 102 12.32 -15.17 -0.07
N GLU A 103 13.09 -15.86 0.79
CA GLU A 103 14.10 -16.86 0.39
C GLU A 103 13.47 -18.06 -0.33
N VAL A 104 12.32 -18.54 0.14
CA VAL A 104 11.57 -19.62 -0.52
C VAL A 104 11.11 -19.19 -1.92
N ALA A 105 10.55 -17.98 -2.04
CA ALA A 105 10.14 -17.44 -3.34
C ALA A 105 11.34 -17.27 -4.29
N LEU A 106 12.48 -16.80 -3.76
CA LEU A 106 13.72 -16.62 -4.52
C LEU A 106 14.29 -17.95 -5.01
N SER A 107 14.35 -18.97 -4.14
CA SER A 107 14.80 -20.32 -4.51
C SER A 107 13.88 -20.94 -5.58
N ALA A 108 12.56 -20.74 -5.46
CA ALA A 108 11.62 -21.19 -6.48
C ALA A 108 11.87 -20.51 -7.83
N ALA A 109 12.13 -19.20 -7.86
CA ALA A 109 12.44 -18.46 -9.08
C ALA A 109 13.71 -18.96 -9.77
N TRP A 110 14.80 -19.17 -9.01
CA TRP A 110 16.03 -19.76 -9.54
C TRP A 110 15.81 -21.17 -10.11
N SER A 111 15.00 -22.02 -9.45
CA SER A 111 14.69 -23.35 -9.96
C SER A 111 13.92 -23.34 -11.29
N ILE A 112 13.11 -22.29 -11.56
CA ILE A 112 12.42 -22.10 -12.84
C ILE A 112 13.41 -21.66 -13.91
N TYR A 113 14.32 -20.73 -13.57
CA TYR A 113 15.38 -20.28 -14.46
C TYR A 113 16.30 -21.44 -14.89
N GLU A 114 16.75 -22.26 -13.94
CA GLU A 114 17.59 -23.44 -14.18
C GLU A 114 16.94 -24.48 -15.11
N ARG A 115 15.60 -24.56 -15.11
CA ARG A 115 14.83 -25.45 -16.00
C ARG A 115 14.67 -24.90 -17.42
N GLY A 116 15.18 -23.71 -17.72
CA GLY A 116 15.17 -23.11 -19.05
C GLY A 116 13.95 -22.24 -19.35
N ASP A 117 13.24 -21.74 -18.33
CA ASP A 117 12.09 -20.85 -18.49
C ASP A 117 12.37 -19.47 -17.87
N PRO A 118 13.09 -18.58 -18.58
CA PRO A 118 13.50 -17.30 -18.03
C PRO A 118 12.30 -16.35 -17.82
N ASP A 119 11.30 -16.35 -18.69
CA ASP A 119 10.18 -15.40 -18.61
C ASP A 119 9.30 -15.64 -17.37
N ASN A 120 8.99 -16.90 -17.06
CA ASN A 120 8.27 -17.22 -15.83
C ASN A 120 9.14 -17.02 -14.59
N SER A 121 10.46 -17.19 -14.69
CA SER A 121 11.38 -16.90 -13.58
C SER A 121 11.35 -15.43 -13.19
N VAL A 122 11.31 -14.50 -14.16
CA VAL A 122 11.22 -13.05 -13.92
C VAL A 122 9.95 -12.72 -13.15
N THR A 123 8.81 -13.27 -13.58
CA THR A 123 7.53 -13.12 -12.87
C THR A 123 7.65 -13.62 -11.43
N LYS A 124 8.29 -14.78 -11.24
CA LYS A 124 8.47 -15.39 -9.91
C LYS A 124 9.41 -14.59 -9.00
N PHE A 125 10.48 -14.00 -9.53
CA PHE A 125 11.31 -13.07 -8.77
C PHE A 125 10.49 -11.88 -8.28
N GLY A 126 9.60 -11.36 -9.14
CA GLY A 126 8.74 -10.24 -8.80
C GLY A 126 7.68 -10.53 -7.73
N GLU A 127 7.32 -11.80 -7.52
CA GLU A 127 6.44 -12.22 -6.42
C GLU A 127 7.14 -12.17 -5.05
N SER A 128 8.48 -12.17 -5.03
CA SER A 128 9.21 -12.18 -3.77
C SER A 128 8.90 -10.94 -2.92
N SER A 129 9.02 -11.09 -1.60
CA SER A 129 8.80 -9.99 -0.67
C SER A 129 9.96 -8.99 -0.60
N TYR A 130 11.06 -9.25 -1.31
CA TYR A 130 12.28 -8.46 -1.26
C TYR A 130 12.40 -7.51 -2.47
N PRO A 131 13.06 -6.34 -2.36
CA PRO A 131 13.51 -5.68 -1.13
C PRO A 131 12.33 -5.17 -0.29
N GLN A 132 12.56 -4.96 1.02
CA GLN A 132 11.58 -4.31 1.87
C GLN A 132 11.77 -2.79 1.88
N PRO A 133 10.74 -1.98 2.19
CA PRO A 133 10.88 -0.52 2.26
C PRO A 133 12.02 -0.06 3.18
N GLU A 134 12.25 -0.75 4.30
CA GLU A 134 13.25 -0.40 5.30
C GLU A 134 14.67 -0.45 4.71
N ASP A 135 14.93 -1.36 3.78
CA ASP A 135 16.20 -1.49 3.07
C ASP A 135 16.52 -0.22 2.26
N ALA A 136 15.48 0.50 1.80
CA ALA A 136 15.59 1.69 0.96
C ALA A 136 15.49 3.03 1.72
N PHE A 137 15.23 3.03 3.03
CA PHE A 137 15.02 4.27 3.79
C PHE A 137 16.21 5.23 3.73
N ARG A 138 17.43 4.72 3.92
CA ARG A 138 18.63 5.57 3.91
C ARG A 138 18.91 6.17 2.54
N ALA A 139 18.67 5.40 1.49
CA ALA A 139 18.79 5.89 0.12
C ALA A 139 17.75 6.96 -0.18
N LEU A 140 16.48 6.72 0.18
CA LEU A 140 15.42 7.71 0.02
C LEU A 140 15.75 8.99 0.80
N GLN A 141 16.16 8.92 2.07
CA GLN A 141 16.58 10.08 2.86
C GLN A 141 17.72 10.86 2.18
N SER A 142 18.72 10.14 1.64
CA SER A 142 19.82 10.78 0.91
C SER A 142 19.33 11.49 -0.35
N HIS A 143 18.41 10.88 -1.10
CA HIS A 143 17.82 11.48 -2.30
C HIS A 143 16.96 12.70 -1.95
N LEU A 144 16.10 12.60 -0.94
CA LEU A 144 15.27 13.71 -0.47
C LEU A 144 16.13 14.92 -0.06
N ARG A 145 17.24 14.70 0.66
CA ARG A 145 18.21 15.77 0.95
C ARG A 145 18.83 16.37 -0.31
N SER A 146 19.19 15.55 -1.28
CA SER A 146 19.79 16.04 -2.54
C SER A 146 18.81 16.85 -3.39
N PHE A 147 17.51 16.61 -3.24
CA PHE A 147 16.45 17.31 -3.97
C PHE A 147 15.77 18.44 -3.17
N ASP A 148 16.28 18.75 -1.97
CA ASP A 148 15.73 19.73 -1.03
C ASP A 148 14.26 19.46 -0.67
N ALA A 149 13.94 18.19 -0.42
CA ALA A 149 12.62 17.75 0.03
C ALA A 149 12.60 17.52 1.54
N ASP A 150 11.53 18.00 2.19
CA ASP A 150 11.33 17.84 3.63
C ASP A 150 11.06 16.37 3.99
N PHE A 151 11.70 15.90 5.04
CA PHE A 151 11.35 14.63 5.67
C PHE A 151 11.49 14.68 7.18
N PHE A 152 10.77 13.78 7.84
CA PHE A 152 10.78 13.58 9.28
C PHE A 152 10.86 12.09 9.59
N VAL A 153 11.57 11.73 10.66
CA VAL A 153 11.58 10.35 11.17
C VAL A 153 10.74 10.35 12.43
N ALA A 154 9.62 9.64 12.39
CA ALA A 154 8.74 9.47 13.53
C ALA A 154 9.51 8.81 14.69
N PRO A 155 9.13 9.04 15.96
CA PRO A 155 9.70 8.30 17.08
C PRO A 155 9.34 6.81 17.00
N TYR A 156 8.10 6.51 16.57
CA TYR A 156 7.54 5.17 16.45
C TYR A 156 6.79 5.01 15.10
N SER A 157 5.47 4.86 15.10
CA SER A 157 4.65 4.77 13.88
C SER A 157 4.62 6.07 13.08
N SER A 158 4.83 5.97 11.76
CA SER A 158 4.67 7.09 10.82
C SER A 158 3.20 7.49 10.66
N GLU A 159 2.27 6.53 10.75
CA GLU A 159 0.83 6.77 10.66
C GLU A 159 0.32 7.64 11.81
N ALA A 160 0.70 7.32 13.04
CA ALA A 160 0.37 8.12 14.22
C ALA A 160 0.96 9.54 14.09
N GLN A 161 2.22 9.65 13.65
CA GLN A 161 2.89 10.93 13.48
C GLN A 161 2.23 11.79 12.39
N LEU A 162 1.78 11.19 11.29
CA LEU A 162 1.04 11.86 10.22
C LEU A 162 -0.29 12.41 10.72
N GLN A 163 -1.00 11.67 11.57
CA GLN A 163 -2.22 12.19 12.21
C GLN A 163 -1.90 13.38 13.11
N CYS A 164 -0.84 13.34 13.92
CA CYS A 164 -0.43 14.49 14.72
C CYS A 164 -0.12 15.71 13.84
N PHE A 165 0.56 15.52 12.70
CA PHE A 165 0.81 16.61 11.75
C PHE A 165 -0.46 17.19 11.14
N LEU A 166 -1.48 16.37 10.93
CA LEU A 166 -2.78 16.82 10.44
C LEU A 166 -3.52 17.65 11.51
N GLN A 167 -3.52 17.20 12.77
CA GLN A 167 -4.14 17.91 13.89
C GLN A 167 -3.48 19.27 14.17
N GLU A 168 -2.15 19.33 14.09
CA GLU A 168 -1.37 20.56 14.29
C GLU A 168 -1.34 21.46 13.03
N ASN A 169 -2.11 21.12 11.98
CA ASN A 169 -2.16 21.84 10.71
C ASN A 169 -0.80 22.02 10.01
N ILE A 170 0.17 21.15 10.31
CA ILE A 170 1.49 21.11 9.66
C ILE A 170 1.33 20.64 8.21
N VAL A 171 0.42 19.68 7.99
CA VAL A 171 0.02 19.17 6.67
C VAL A 171 -1.49 19.30 6.50
N GLN A 172 -1.97 19.44 5.27
CA GLN A 172 -3.39 19.58 4.95
C GLN A 172 -4.00 18.25 4.45
N ALA A 173 -3.17 17.33 4.00
CA ALA A 173 -3.59 16.01 3.54
C ALA A 173 -2.52 14.96 3.87
N VAL A 174 -2.95 13.70 3.98
CA VAL A 174 -2.07 12.57 4.23
C VAL A 174 -2.18 11.54 3.11
N ALA A 175 -1.05 10.93 2.76
CA ALA A 175 -0.94 9.88 1.78
C ALA A 175 -0.17 8.71 2.37
N GLY A 176 -0.68 7.50 2.19
CA GLY A 176 -0.09 6.35 2.84
C GLY A 176 -0.99 5.12 2.86
N PRO A 177 -0.67 4.17 3.75
CA PRO A 177 -1.43 2.94 3.88
C PRO A 177 -2.83 3.23 4.42
N LEU A 178 -3.79 2.34 4.13
CA LEU A 178 -5.19 2.59 4.50
C LEU A 178 -5.43 2.49 6.01
N GLU A 179 -4.47 1.91 6.71
CA GLU A 179 -4.33 1.89 8.16
C GLU A 179 -4.24 3.28 8.78
N LEU A 180 -3.91 4.33 8.00
CA LEU A 180 -4.08 5.72 8.44
C LEU A 180 -5.53 6.02 8.87
N LEU A 181 -6.52 5.33 8.31
CA LEU A 181 -7.90 5.45 8.75
C LEU A 181 -8.07 4.99 10.21
N LEU A 182 -7.26 4.05 10.73
CA LEU A 182 -7.31 3.66 12.15
C LEU A 182 -6.97 4.82 13.09
N PHE A 183 -6.10 5.73 12.65
CA PHE A 183 -5.65 6.88 13.43
C PHE A 183 -6.59 8.09 13.33
N ALA A 184 -7.86 7.89 12.95
CA ALA A 184 -8.85 8.95 12.77
C ALA A 184 -8.46 10.01 11.71
N CYS A 185 -7.73 9.62 10.67
CA CYS A 185 -7.59 10.42 9.46
C CYS A 185 -8.92 10.38 8.67
N ASP A 186 -9.49 11.54 8.36
CA ASP A 186 -10.76 11.62 7.62
C ASP A 186 -10.63 11.22 6.15
N ARG A 187 -9.52 11.62 5.52
CA ARG A 187 -9.24 11.36 4.09
C ARG A 187 -7.79 10.91 3.94
N VAL A 188 -7.60 9.81 3.24
CA VAL A 188 -6.27 9.22 3.00
C VAL A 188 -6.07 9.05 1.50
N ILE A 189 -4.99 9.64 0.96
CA ILE A 189 -4.59 9.45 -0.43
C ILE A 189 -3.86 8.12 -0.56
N ALA A 190 -4.44 7.19 -1.34
CA ALA A 190 -3.96 5.83 -1.49
C ALA A 190 -3.15 5.62 -2.78
N TYR A 191 -3.39 6.45 -3.80
CA TYR A 191 -2.71 6.31 -5.08
C TYR A 191 -2.57 7.65 -5.79
N TRP A 192 -1.45 7.83 -6.50
CA TRP A 192 -1.14 9.02 -7.28
C TRP A 192 -1.06 8.64 -8.76
N ASP A 193 -1.78 9.36 -9.61
CA ASP A 193 -1.64 9.27 -11.07
C ASP A 193 -1.11 10.59 -11.62
N PHE A 194 0.20 10.63 -11.90
CA PHE A 194 0.83 11.79 -12.53
C PHE A 194 0.75 11.75 -14.07
N THR A 195 0.14 10.72 -14.65
CA THR A 195 0.36 10.32 -16.06
C THR A 195 -0.83 10.57 -16.97
N THR A 196 -1.97 11.04 -16.45
CA THR A 196 -3.19 11.18 -17.25
C THR A 196 -3.01 12.21 -18.37
N ALA A 197 -2.74 11.70 -19.58
CA ALA A 197 -2.45 12.47 -20.80
C ALA A 197 -3.65 13.26 -21.37
N ILE A 198 -4.85 13.04 -20.82
CA ILE A 198 -6.10 13.52 -21.43
C ILE A 198 -6.33 15.02 -21.15
N HIS A 199 -5.77 15.59 -20.06
CA HIS A 199 -6.03 16.98 -19.68
C HIS A 199 -4.85 17.77 -19.08
N GLN A 200 -3.62 17.23 -19.06
CA GLN A 200 -2.47 17.81 -18.32
C GLN A 200 -2.67 17.90 -16.77
N THR A 201 -3.88 17.61 -16.29
CA THR A 201 -4.23 17.52 -14.89
C THR A 201 -4.01 16.08 -14.42
N GLY A 202 -3.01 15.87 -13.56
CA GLY A 202 -2.85 14.56 -12.91
C GLY A 202 -3.96 14.36 -11.87
N THR A 203 -4.21 13.11 -11.50
CA THR A 203 -5.27 12.74 -10.56
C THR A 203 -4.71 11.99 -9.37
N PHE A 204 -5.49 11.87 -8.31
CA PHE A 204 -5.17 11.02 -7.17
C PHE A 204 -6.41 10.29 -6.70
N ARG A 205 -6.22 9.12 -6.08
CA ARG A 205 -7.30 8.36 -5.46
C ARG A 205 -7.20 8.47 -3.95
N PHE A 206 -8.28 8.89 -3.32
CA PHE A 206 -8.37 8.98 -1.86
C PHE A 206 -9.56 8.18 -1.34
N ILE A 207 -9.53 7.87 -0.05
CA ILE A 207 -10.60 7.16 0.65
C ILE A 207 -11.04 8.02 1.82
N SER A 208 -12.36 8.20 1.93
CA SER A 208 -12.99 8.99 3.00
C SER A 208 -13.52 8.06 4.10
N ARG A 209 -13.16 8.33 5.36
CA ARG A 209 -13.68 7.60 6.54
C ARG A 209 -15.20 7.62 6.60
N SER A 210 -15.80 8.78 6.32
CA SER A 210 -17.26 8.97 6.29
C SER A 210 -17.97 8.03 5.31
N ARG A 211 -17.36 7.78 4.15
CA ARG A 211 -17.88 6.85 3.13
C ARG A 211 -17.79 5.41 3.61
N CYS A 212 -16.66 5.01 4.18
CA CYS A 212 -16.49 3.67 4.76
C CYS A 212 -17.52 3.39 5.85
N MET A 213 -17.75 4.36 6.76
CA MET A 213 -18.79 4.26 7.78
C MET A 213 -20.20 4.21 7.17
N GLY A 214 -20.46 4.97 6.10
CA GLY A 214 -21.73 4.96 5.37
C GLY A 214 -22.06 3.59 4.78
N GLU A 215 -21.08 2.92 4.16
CA GLU A 215 -21.28 1.57 3.61
C GLU A 215 -21.46 0.52 4.71
N LEU A 216 -20.68 0.59 5.80
CA LEU A 216 -20.85 -0.33 6.94
C LEU A 216 -22.21 -0.17 7.61
N LYS A 217 -22.75 1.06 7.68
CA LYS A 217 -24.11 1.31 8.17
C LYS A 217 -25.20 0.66 7.33
N LYS A 218 -25.01 0.47 6.01
CA LYS A 218 -25.97 -0.24 5.16
C LYS A 218 -26.02 -1.73 5.50
N VAL A 219 -24.90 -2.29 5.93
CA VAL A 219 -24.78 -3.71 6.30
C VAL A 219 -25.25 -3.94 7.74
N SER A 220 -25.01 -2.97 8.64
CA SER A 220 -25.48 -3.02 10.02
C SER A 220 -26.99 -2.79 10.10
N GLN A 221 -27.73 -3.78 10.58
CA GLN A 221 -29.18 -3.65 10.82
C GLN A 221 -29.50 -2.68 11.97
N ASN A 222 -28.52 -2.36 12.82
CA ASN A 222 -28.63 -1.41 13.92
C ASN A 222 -28.15 -0.03 13.44
N GLY A 223 -29.09 0.91 13.30
CA GLY A 223 -28.98 2.19 12.57
C GLY A 223 -27.96 3.23 13.04
N SER A 224 -26.95 2.87 13.82
CA SER A 224 -25.82 3.75 14.15
C SER A 224 -24.54 2.96 14.36
N LEU A 225 -23.53 3.20 13.53
CA LEU A 225 -22.15 2.74 13.74
C LEU A 225 -21.37 3.84 14.47
N SER A 226 -20.81 3.55 15.64
CA SER A 226 -19.90 4.46 16.35
C SER A 226 -18.50 4.44 15.74
N ASP A 227 -17.67 5.43 16.12
CA ASP A 227 -16.28 5.50 15.68
C ASP A 227 -15.46 4.31 16.21
N ASP A 228 -15.64 3.95 17.48
CA ASP A 228 -15.00 2.79 18.10
C ASP A 228 -15.34 1.48 17.37
N GLN A 229 -16.62 1.31 16.98
CA GLN A 229 -17.06 0.13 16.23
C GLN A 229 -16.43 0.07 14.83
N PHE A 230 -16.13 1.22 14.22
CA PHE A 230 -15.42 1.25 12.96
C PHE A 230 -13.96 0.81 13.13
N ILE A 231 -13.29 1.27 14.19
CA ILE A 231 -11.93 0.84 14.53
C ILE A 231 -11.91 -0.67 14.80
N ASP A 232 -12.83 -1.17 15.63
CA ASP A 232 -12.95 -2.60 15.93
C ASP A 232 -13.16 -3.43 14.66
N ALA A 233 -14.02 -2.97 13.75
CA ALA A 233 -14.26 -3.67 12.48
C ALA A 233 -12.99 -3.75 11.62
N LEU A 234 -12.20 -2.68 11.56
CA LEU A 234 -10.93 -2.67 10.84
C LEU A 234 -9.88 -3.57 11.51
N LEU A 235 -9.77 -3.53 12.85
CA LEU A 235 -8.86 -4.40 13.60
C LEU A 235 -9.20 -5.88 13.39
N LEU A 236 -10.49 -6.23 13.41
CA LEU A 236 -10.97 -7.60 13.17
C LEU A 236 -10.78 -8.06 11.72
N ALA A 237 -10.74 -7.14 10.75
CA ALA A 237 -10.50 -7.45 9.35
C ALA A 237 -9.03 -7.80 9.04
N GLY A 238 -8.14 -7.62 10.03
CA GLY A 238 -6.72 -7.91 9.95
C GLY A 238 -5.92 -6.69 9.51
N THR A 239 -5.03 -6.22 10.37
CA THR A 239 -4.16 -5.06 10.12
C THR A 239 -2.70 -5.47 10.29
N HIS A 240 -1.72 -4.60 10.02
CA HIS A 240 -0.33 -4.95 10.31
C HIS A 240 -0.07 -5.13 11.82
N PHE A 241 -0.86 -4.51 12.70
CA PHE A 241 -0.85 -4.76 14.15
C PHE A 241 -1.42 -6.14 14.51
N PHE A 242 -2.47 -6.56 13.81
CA PHE A 242 -3.13 -7.85 14.01
C PHE A 242 -3.27 -8.58 12.66
N PRO A 243 -2.22 -9.27 12.19
CA PRO A 243 -2.17 -9.80 10.82
C PRO A 243 -3.13 -10.96 10.58
N THR A 244 -3.61 -11.61 11.65
CA THR A 244 -4.60 -12.68 11.54
C THR A 244 -6.00 -12.07 11.66
N PRO A 245 -6.80 -12.05 10.58
CA PRO A 245 -8.19 -11.61 10.66
C PRO A 245 -8.99 -12.53 11.58
N PHE A 246 -10.10 -12.03 12.11
CA PHE A 246 -10.99 -12.83 12.94
C PHE A 246 -11.49 -14.05 12.13
N PRO A 247 -11.38 -15.30 12.63
CA PRO A 247 -11.53 -16.51 11.81
C PRO A 247 -12.83 -16.61 10.96
N PRO A 248 -14.01 -16.15 11.44
CA PRO A 248 -15.22 -16.09 10.62
C PRO A 248 -15.17 -15.13 9.41
N LEU A 249 -14.27 -14.15 9.44
CA LEU A 249 -14.01 -13.19 8.34
C LEU A 249 -12.93 -13.70 7.37
N ASP A 250 -12.17 -14.72 7.75
CA ASP A 250 -11.16 -15.38 6.92
C ASP A 250 -11.78 -16.37 5.90
N ALA A 251 -13.11 -16.51 5.89
CA ALA A 251 -13.80 -17.20 4.83
C ALA A 251 -13.55 -16.45 3.51
N GLY A 252 -12.70 -17.01 2.65
CA GLY A 252 -12.36 -16.50 1.31
C GLY A 252 -13.59 -16.15 0.46
N PRO A 253 -13.40 -15.62 -0.77
CA PRO A 253 -14.47 -15.01 -1.56
C PRO A 253 -15.70 -15.92 -1.57
N ARG A 254 -16.79 -15.44 -0.96
CA ARG A 254 -18.08 -16.12 -0.96
C ARG A 254 -18.59 -16.16 -2.39
N ILE A 255 -18.25 -17.23 -3.10
CA ILE A 255 -18.88 -17.57 -4.37
C ILE A 255 -20.39 -17.57 -4.09
N PRO A 256 -21.21 -16.80 -4.83
CA PRO A 256 -22.66 -16.80 -4.67
C PRO A 256 -23.16 -18.25 -4.72
N ALA A 257 -24.10 -18.64 -3.85
CA ALA A 257 -24.56 -20.04 -3.71
C ALA A 257 -25.01 -20.68 -5.06
N ASN A 258 -25.42 -19.83 -6.00
CA ASN A 258 -25.77 -20.10 -7.39
C ASN A 258 -24.59 -20.55 -8.28
N GLN A 259 -23.34 -20.24 -7.95
CA GLN A 259 -22.14 -20.73 -8.63
C GLN A 259 -21.47 -21.93 -7.92
N ALA A 260 -21.72 -22.13 -6.62
CA ALA A 260 -21.21 -23.28 -5.87
C ALA A 260 -21.77 -24.63 -6.39
N MET A 261 -23.00 -24.64 -6.93
CA MET A 261 -23.59 -25.83 -7.57
C MET A 261 -22.96 -26.22 -8.92
N GLN A 262 -22.21 -25.32 -9.57
CA GLN A 262 -21.52 -25.65 -10.82
C GLN A 262 -20.17 -26.34 -10.56
N TRP A 263 -19.45 -25.93 -9.51
CA TRP A 263 -18.17 -26.53 -9.14
C TRP A 263 -18.28 -28.00 -8.71
N TYR A 264 -19.36 -28.38 -8.01
CA TYR A 264 -19.57 -29.78 -7.59
C TYR A 264 -19.98 -30.71 -8.75
N LYS A 265 -20.53 -30.17 -9.85
CA LYS A 265 -20.93 -30.96 -11.03
C LYS A 265 -19.76 -31.23 -11.99
N VAL A 266 -18.71 -30.42 -11.94
CA VAL A 266 -17.51 -30.58 -12.79
C VAL A 266 -16.56 -31.63 -12.20
N THR A 267 -16.43 -31.73 -10.88
CA THR A 267 -15.57 -32.72 -10.22
C THR A 267 -16.17 -34.13 -10.16
N ALA A 268 -17.48 -34.28 -10.34
CA ALA A 268 -18.15 -35.59 -10.39
C ALA A 268 -18.14 -36.27 -11.78
N ARG A 269 -17.54 -35.64 -12.80
CA ARG A 269 -17.35 -36.19 -14.15
C ARG A 269 -15.87 -36.27 -14.52
N MET A 270 -15.10 -37.06 -13.79
CA MET A 270 -13.89 -37.67 -14.36
C MET A 270 -14.04 -39.20 -14.27
N PRO A 271 -13.87 -39.93 -15.38
CA PRO A 271 -13.91 -41.39 -15.35
C PRO A 271 -12.68 -41.94 -14.61
N ARG A 272 -12.87 -43.09 -13.97
CA ARG A 272 -11.81 -43.86 -13.29
C ARG A 272 -10.72 -44.31 -14.25
#